data_AF-A0A1F9MT40-F1
#
_entry.id   AF-A0A1F9MT40-F1
#
_cell.length_a   1.000
_cell.length_b   1.000
_cell.length_c   1.000
_cell.angle_alpha   90.00
_cell.angle_beta   90.00
_cell.angle_gamma   90.00
#
_symmetry.space_group_name_H-M   'P 1'
#
loop_
_entity.id
_entity.type
_entity.pdbx_description
1 polymer ?
#
loop_
_entity_poly.entity_id
_entity_poly.type
_entity_poly.pdbx_seq_one_letter_code
_entity_poly.pdbx_strand_id
1 'polypeptide(L)'
;MKRTALSQAIASFLIALTLVLLGYSAASALVYDMTVRGTDAIFLAGRTDVTIPDANAPWMTLLRHSYNSNPNGFENYQETTPGFVTVRSGDTIRLAIPAVGAVDFFNGFSGADFGPGGNGFNSVLYSLGGISGYKGPQGALTGVFLNDAIPSGGPAPATLDFSSAAMVDFMTLSPLLGQIFYIGDGFKSGGVAQQFITPAGATRLFLGIPDGWSFNGYPGYYDDNDGSYRVSLMVPDNNPVPEPATMFLFGCGLLGLAWVARRKKKQA
;
A
#
# COMPACT_ATOMS: atom_id res chain seq x y z
N MET A 1 -56.55 25.20 14.52
CA MET A 1 -55.60 25.22 13.38
C MET A 1 -54.12 25.45 13.74
N LYS A 2 -53.74 26.13 14.83
CA LYS A 2 -52.31 26.42 15.12
C LYS A 2 -51.48 25.27 15.72
N ARG A 3 -52.09 24.25 16.34
CA ARG A 3 -51.39 23.17 17.04
C ARG A 3 -50.82 22.08 16.12
N THR A 4 -51.41 21.87 14.94
CA THR A 4 -51.02 20.84 13.96
C THR A 4 -49.78 21.20 13.14
N ALA A 5 -49.53 22.49 12.91
CA ALA A 5 -48.33 22.95 12.21
C ALA A 5 -47.05 22.79 13.05
N LEU A 6 -47.16 22.94 14.38
CA LEU A 6 -46.03 22.78 15.31
C LEU A 6 -45.59 21.31 15.43
N SER A 7 -46.54 20.37 15.44
CA SER A 7 -46.23 18.93 15.51
C SER A 7 -45.57 18.41 14.23
N GLN A 8 -45.97 18.92 13.05
CA GLN A 8 -45.32 18.58 11.79
C GLN A 8 -43.90 19.16 11.69
N ALA A 9 -43.69 20.39 12.18
CA ALA A 9 -42.36 20.99 12.24
C ALA A 9 -41.39 20.22 13.15
N ILE A 10 -41.86 19.71 14.29
CA ILE A 10 -41.06 18.91 15.23
C ILE A 10 -40.72 17.52 14.64
N ALA A 11 -41.67 16.87 13.96
CA ALA A 11 -41.44 15.57 13.32
C ALA A 11 -40.42 15.66 12.17
N SER A 12 -40.51 16.70 11.31
CA SER A 12 -39.53 16.93 10.24
C SER A 12 -38.14 17.31 10.79
N PHE A 13 -38.08 18.01 11.92
CA PHE A 13 -36.82 18.33 12.60
C PHE A 13 -36.17 17.08 13.21
N LEU A 14 -36.97 16.14 13.74
CA LEU A 14 -36.49 14.86 14.28
C LEU A 14 -35.97 13.92 13.19
N ILE A 15 -36.56 13.91 11.99
CA ILE A 15 -36.08 13.10 10.85
C ILE A 15 -34.77 13.67 10.27
N ALA A 16 -34.63 14.99 10.22
CA ALA A 16 -33.35 15.63 9.86
C ALA A 16 -32.28 15.39 10.95
N LEU A 17 -32.68 15.33 12.23
CA LEU A 17 -31.80 15.05 13.37
C LEU A 17 -31.26 13.61 13.37
N THR A 18 -32.06 12.61 12.98
CA THR A 18 -31.57 11.21 12.86
C THR A 18 -30.60 11.01 11.69
N LEU A 19 -30.72 11.78 10.61
CA LEU A 19 -29.75 11.77 9.51
C LEU A 19 -28.42 12.46 9.86
N VAL A 20 -28.43 13.41 10.80
CA VAL A 20 -27.21 14.08 11.28
C VAL A 20 -26.55 13.34 12.45
N LEU A 21 -27.31 12.56 13.23
CA LEU A 21 -26.80 11.67 14.29
C LEU A 21 -26.16 10.38 13.75
N LEU A 22 -26.43 10.03 12.50
CA LEU A 22 -25.65 9.04 11.76
C LEU A 22 -24.40 9.75 11.24
N GLY A 23 -23.35 9.78 12.07
CA GLY A 23 -22.06 10.42 11.77
C GLY A 23 -21.42 9.91 10.48
N TYR A 24 -21.87 10.43 9.33
CA TYR A 24 -21.18 10.31 8.06
C TYR A 24 -19.96 11.24 8.11
N SER A 25 -18.91 10.81 8.79
CA SER A 25 -17.57 11.29 8.46
C SER A 25 -17.31 10.85 7.02
N ALA A 26 -17.21 11.81 6.10
CA ALA A 26 -16.68 11.50 4.78
C ALA A 26 -15.33 10.84 4.98
N ALA A 27 -15.17 9.59 4.54
CA ALA A 27 -13.89 8.90 4.61
C ALA A 27 -12.90 9.72 3.77
N SER A 28 -11.99 10.42 4.45
CA SER A 28 -10.87 11.09 3.82
C SER A 28 -9.83 10.02 3.46
N ALA A 29 -9.07 10.23 2.40
CA ALA A 29 -7.98 9.36 2.01
C ALA A 29 -6.79 10.21 1.58
N LEU A 30 -5.61 9.79 1.99
CA LEU A 30 -4.34 10.37 1.59
C LEU A 30 -3.88 9.69 0.30
N VAL A 31 -3.31 10.47 -0.62
CA VAL A 31 -2.63 9.97 -1.80
C VAL A 31 -1.13 10.17 -1.63
N TYR A 32 -0.38 9.08 -1.75
CA TYR A 32 1.07 9.07 -1.68
C TYR A 32 1.65 8.73 -3.06
N ASP A 33 2.36 9.68 -3.66
CA ASP A 33 3.10 9.45 -4.88
C ASP A 33 4.51 8.94 -4.54
N MET A 34 4.88 7.80 -5.10
CA MET A 34 6.16 7.14 -4.87
C MET A 34 6.81 6.75 -6.18
N THR A 35 8.14 6.76 -6.18
CA THR A 35 8.95 6.12 -7.22
C THR A 35 9.53 4.84 -6.64
N VAL A 36 9.28 3.71 -7.32
CA VAL A 36 9.87 2.41 -7.01
C VAL A 36 10.93 2.14 -8.05
N ARG A 37 12.20 2.14 -7.67
CA ARG A 37 13.32 1.92 -8.60
C ARG A 37 13.47 0.44 -8.94
N GLY A 38 14.08 0.15 -10.10
CA GLY A 38 14.54 -1.21 -10.45
C GLY A 38 15.35 -1.86 -9.33
N THR A 39 16.12 -1.04 -8.61
CA THR A 39 16.99 -1.41 -7.50
C THR A 39 16.30 -1.51 -6.13
N ASP A 40 15.01 -1.14 -6.00
CA ASP A 40 14.28 -1.23 -4.72
C ASP A 40 13.95 -2.69 -4.40
N ALA A 41 14.91 -3.36 -3.77
CA ALA A 41 14.85 -4.78 -3.47
C ALA A 41 13.82 -5.09 -2.39
N ILE A 42 12.67 -5.67 -2.76
CA ILE A 42 11.57 -5.93 -1.82
C ILE A 42 12.00 -6.79 -0.63
N PHE A 43 12.99 -7.67 -0.82
CA PHE A 43 13.56 -8.53 0.23
C PHE A 43 14.40 -7.77 1.27
N LEU A 44 14.70 -6.49 1.06
CA LEU A 44 15.32 -5.59 2.04
C LEU A 44 14.30 -4.71 2.78
N ALA A 45 13.00 -4.87 2.51
CA ALA A 45 11.96 -4.07 3.17
C ALA A 45 12.11 -4.11 4.70
N GLY A 46 12.25 -2.94 5.32
CA GLY A 46 12.39 -2.79 6.77
C GLY A 46 13.68 -3.35 7.39
N ARG A 47 14.66 -3.83 6.60
CA ARG A 47 15.95 -4.37 7.07
C ARG A 47 16.97 -3.28 7.38
N THR A 48 16.71 -2.52 8.45
CA THR A 48 17.63 -1.46 8.92
C THR A 48 18.89 -2.01 9.60
N ASP A 49 18.98 -3.32 9.81
CA ASP A 49 20.14 -4.06 10.30
C ASP A 49 21.19 -4.36 9.21
N VAL A 50 20.86 -4.07 7.94
CA VAL A 50 21.69 -4.40 6.80
C VAL A 50 22.25 -3.14 6.18
N THR A 51 23.57 -3.08 6.00
CA THR A 51 24.24 -2.06 5.18
C THR A 51 24.42 -2.60 3.77
N ILE A 52 23.90 -1.87 2.77
CA ILE A 52 24.10 -2.20 1.35
C ILE A 52 25.54 -1.81 0.97
N PRO A 53 26.38 -2.76 0.55
CA PRO A 53 27.75 -2.45 0.16
C PRO A 53 27.76 -1.76 -1.22
N ASP A 54 28.89 -1.15 -1.57
CA ASP A 54 29.10 -0.56 -2.90
C ASP A 54 28.77 -1.57 -4.01
N ALA A 55 28.24 -1.13 -5.14
CA ALA A 55 27.69 -2.01 -6.19
C ALA A 55 28.67 -3.12 -6.67
N ASN A 56 29.97 -2.82 -6.71
CA ASN A 56 31.00 -3.76 -7.17
C ASN A 56 31.50 -4.73 -6.08
N ALA A 57 31.04 -4.60 -4.83
CA ALA A 57 31.46 -5.46 -3.74
C ALA A 57 30.60 -6.74 -3.68
N PRO A 58 31.17 -7.90 -3.30
CA PRO A 58 30.38 -9.09 -3.07
C PRO A 58 29.47 -8.89 -1.85
N TRP A 59 28.30 -9.52 -1.87
CA TRP A 59 27.34 -9.42 -0.79
C TRP A 59 26.69 -10.77 -0.48
N MET A 60 26.47 -11.03 0.81
CA MET A 60 25.93 -12.30 1.30
C MET A 60 24.42 -12.24 1.58
N THR A 61 23.85 -11.04 1.71
CA THR A 61 22.41 -10.86 2.00
C THR A 61 21.59 -11.00 0.74
N LEU A 62 21.98 -10.31 -0.33
CA LEU A 62 21.46 -10.50 -1.68
C LEU A 62 22.64 -10.87 -2.57
N LEU A 63 22.41 -11.85 -3.44
CA LEU A 63 23.40 -12.26 -4.43
C LEU A 63 23.51 -11.18 -5.52
N ARG A 64 24.67 -11.10 -6.18
CA ARG A 64 24.95 -10.18 -7.30
C ARG A 64 25.62 -10.92 -8.44
N HIS A 65 25.63 -10.32 -9.62
CA HIS A 65 26.38 -10.85 -10.75
C HIS A 65 27.89 -10.89 -10.44
N SER A 66 28.58 -11.91 -10.97
CA SER A 66 30.04 -11.96 -10.85
C SER A 66 30.66 -10.92 -11.78
N TYR A 67 31.49 -10.02 -11.24
CA TYR A 67 32.12 -8.92 -11.98
C TYR A 67 32.89 -9.37 -13.25
N ASN A 68 33.30 -10.65 -13.33
CA ASN A 68 34.12 -11.18 -14.43
C ASN A 68 33.36 -11.93 -15.54
N SER A 69 32.02 -12.06 -15.48
CA SER A 69 31.27 -12.91 -16.41
C SER A 69 30.70 -12.21 -17.65
N ASN A 70 30.88 -10.89 -17.84
CA ASN A 70 30.37 -10.18 -19.02
C ASN A 70 31.45 -9.29 -19.69
N PRO A 71 31.84 -9.55 -20.96
CA PRO A 71 32.78 -8.72 -21.70
C PRO A 71 32.27 -7.32 -22.08
N ASN A 72 30.98 -7.02 -21.86
CA ASN A 72 30.37 -5.71 -22.15
C ASN A 72 30.19 -4.82 -20.90
N GLY A 73 30.61 -5.29 -19.71
CA GLY A 73 30.35 -4.64 -18.43
C GLY A 73 28.91 -4.87 -17.97
N PHE A 74 28.71 -5.25 -16.71
CA PHE A 74 27.40 -5.09 -16.09
C PHE A 74 27.18 -3.60 -15.81
N GLU A 75 25.95 -3.12 -15.99
CA GLU A 75 25.53 -1.97 -15.21
C GLU A 75 25.62 -2.43 -13.75
N ASN A 76 26.31 -1.67 -12.88
CA ASN A 76 26.50 -2.04 -11.48
C ASN A 76 25.69 -1.06 -10.65
N TYR A 77 24.37 -1.19 -10.73
CA TYR A 77 23.49 -0.41 -9.89
C TYR A 77 23.59 -0.91 -8.46
N GLN A 78 23.61 0.04 -7.53
CA GLN A 78 23.54 -0.29 -6.12
C GLN A 78 22.08 -0.50 -5.75
N GLU A 79 21.78 -1.61 -5.08
CA GLU A 79 20.46 -1.86 -4.53
C GLU A 79 20.06 -0.74 -3.58
N THR A 80 18.77 -0.50 -3.49
CA THR A 80 18.19 0.46 -2.56
C THR A 80 17.19 -0.23 -1.66
N THR A 81 17.06 0.29 -0.43
CA THR A 81 16.00 -0.16 0.47
C THR A 81 14.67 0.41 0.00
N PRO A 82 13.63 -0.42 -0.16
CA PRO A 82 12.27 0.03 -0.48
C PRO A 82 11.78 1.16 0.42
N GLY A 83 11.15 2.18 -0.17
CA GLY A 83 10.37 3.18 0.56
C GLY A 83 9.10 2.58 1.16
N PHE A 84 8.50 3.28 2.13
CA PHE A 84 7.22 2.86 2.72
C PHE A 84 6.26 4.02 2.98
N VAL A 85 4.98 3.66 3.09
CA VAL A 85 3.93 4.52 3.66
C VAL A 85 3.43 3.95 4.97
N THR A 86 2.98 4.82 5.86
CA THR A 86 2.33 4.41 7.11
C THR A 86 0.93 3.89 6.83
N VAL A 87 0.59 2.76 7.42
CA VAL A 87 -0.74 2.12 7.33
C VAL A 87 -1.20 1.67 8.72
N ARG A 88 -2.49 1.38 8.86
CA ARG A 88 -3.08 0.81 10.07
C ARG A 88 -3.76 -0.52 9.74
N SER A 89 -3.74 -1.44 10.70
CA SER A 89 -4.51 -2.69 10.61
C SER A 89 -5.94 -2.43 10.15
N GLY A 90 -6.38 -3.17 9.13
CA GLY A 90 -7.72 -3.05 8.56
C GLY A 90 -7.87 -1.96 7.49
N ASP A 91 -6.86 -1.11 7.27
CA ASP A 91 -6.88 -0.16 6.16
C ASP A 91 -7.04 -0.91 4.84
N THR A 92 -7.96 -0.44 3.99
CA THR A 92 -8.12 -0.91 2.62
C THR A 92 -7.29 -0.01 1.71
N ILE A 93 -6.16 -0.54 1.24
CA ILE A 93 -5.23 0.17 0.35
C ILE A 93 -5.57 -0.14 -1.10
N ARG A 94 -5.44 0.85 -1.99
CA ARG A 94 -5.55 0.67 -3.44
C ARG A 94 -4.68 1.69 -4.17
N LEU A 95 -4.39 1.46 -5.44
CA LEU A 95 -3.80 2.51 -6.27
C LEU A 95 -4.89 3.49 -6.73
N ALA A 96 -4.57 4.79 -6.72
CA ALA A 96 -5.48 5.85 -7.17
C ALA A 96 -5.62 5.89 -8.69
N ILE A 97 -4.52 5.58 -9.38
CA ILE A 97 -4.40 5.43 -10.83
C ILE A 97 -3.47 4.24 -11.12
N PRO A 98 -3.55 3.62 -12.31
CA PRO A 98 -2.66 2.53 -12.66
C PRO A 98 -1.20 2.93 -12.46
N ALA A 99 -0.39 2.07 -11.84
CA ALA A 99 1.04 2.29 -11.80
C ALA A 99 1.60 2.28 -13.23
N VAL A 100 2.58 3.14 -13.48
CA VAL A 100 3.20 3.31 -14.80
C VAL A 100 4.71 3.34 -14.66
N GLY A 101 5.41 3.44 -15.79
CA GLY A 101 6.86 3.34 -15.85
C GLY A 101 7.29 1.96 -16.32
N ALA A 102 8.59 1.74 -16.34
CA ALA A 102 9.17 0.52 -16.85
C ALA A 102 10.50 0.25 -16.14
N VAL A 103 10.82 -1.03 -15.99
CA VAL A 103 12.08 -1.53 -15.46
C VAL A 103 12.65 -2.53 -16.46
N ASP A 104 13.93 -2.40 -16.74
CA ASP A 104 14.71 -3.47 -17.35
C ASP A 104 15.40 -4.23 -16.22
N PHE A 105 15.17 -5.54 -16.19
CA PHE A 105 15.73 -6.47 -15.21
C PHE A 105 16.50 -7.59 -15.92
N PHE A 106 17.09 -7.24 -17.07
CA PHE A 106 17.90 -8.11 -17.92
C PHE A 106 19.18 -7.43 -18.41
N ASN A 107 19.69 -6.38 -17.75
CA ASN A 107 20.93 -5.70 -18.17
C ASN A 107 20.94 -5.30 -19.67
N GLY A 108 19.81 -4.89 -20.24
CA GLY A 108 19.67 -4.56 -21.67
C GLY A 108 19.59 -5.75 -22.63
N PHE A 109 19.76 -7.00 -22.17
CA PHE A 109 19.76 -8.18 -23.04
C PHE A 109 18.40 -8.49 -23.67
N SER A 110 17.32 -8.09 -23.01
CA SER A 110 15.95 -8.23 -23.53
C SER A 110 15.64 -7.19 -24.62
N GLY A 111 16.36 -6.06 -24.64
CA GLY A 111 16.04 -4.88 -25.45
C GLY A 111 14.68 -4.27 -25.14
N ALA A 112 14.09 -4.57 -23.98
CA ALA A 112 12.74 -4.18 -23.62
C ALA A 112 12.62 -3.81 -22.13
N ASP A 113 11.98 -2.67 -21.87
CA ASP A 113 11.56 -2.29 -20.52
C ASP A 113 10.15 -2.83 -20.26
N PHE A 114 9.90 -3.32 -19.06
CA PHE A 114 8.63 -3.94 -18.69
C PHE A 114 7.87 -3.12 -17.66
N GLY A 115 6.58 -2.94 -17.89
CA GLY A 115 5.69 -2.23 -16.98
C GLY A 115 5.44 -2.99 -15.66
N PRO A 116 4.70 -2.37 -14.71
CA PRO A 116 4.51 -2.90 -13.36
C PRO A 116 3.90 -4.30 -13.28
N GLY A 117 3.20 -4.77 -14.32
CA GLY A 117 2.65 -6.13 -14.40
C GLY A 117 3.69 -7.22 -14.72
N GLY A 118 4.93 -6.85 -15.04
CA GLY A 118 5.99 -7.77 -15.41
C GLY A 118 5.95 -8.19 -16.89
N ASN A 119 6.82 -9.14 -17.25
CA ASN A 119 7.03 -9.57 -18.64
C ASN A 119 6.15 -10.75 -19.11
N GLY A 120 5.23 -11.23 -18.26
CA GLY A 120 4.36 -12.38 -18.56
C GLY A 120 4.97 -13.76 -18.26
N PHE A 121 6.23 -13.84 -17.83
CA PHE A 121 6.84 -15.03 -17.24
C PHE A 121 6.87 -14.93 -15.71
N ASN A 122 7.18 -16.02 -15.02
CA ASN A 122 7.12 -16.09 -13.56
C ASN A 122 8.49 -16.27 -12.91
N SER A 123 8.66 -15.64 -11.75
CA SER A 123 9.70 -15.94 -10.77
C SER A 123 9.23 -16.98 -9.75
N VAL A 124 10.18 -17.73 -9.20
CA VAL A 124 9.99 -18.60 -8.02
C VAL A 124 11.16 -18.36 -7.07
N LEU A 125 10.98 -17.42 -6.16
CA LEU A 125 12.02 -16.94 -5.25
C LEU A 125 11.78 -17.40 -3.81
N TYR A 126 12.87 -17.70 -3.12
CA TYR A 126 12.89 -18.11 -1.72
C TYR A 126 12.71 -16.91 -0.78
N SER A 127 12.34 -17.20 0.47
CA SER A 127 12.24 -16.19 1.53
C SER A 127 13.62 -15.65 1.93
N LEU A 128 13.62 -14.44 2.49
CA LEU A 128 14.80 -13.84 3.11
C LEU A 128 14.44 -13.27 4.49
N GLY A 129 15.04 -13.84 5.54
CA GLY A 129 14.70 -13.49 6.92
C GLY A 129 13.22 -13.77 7.23
N GLY A 130 12.52 -12.76 7.75
CA GLY A 130 11.09 -12.80 8.05
C GLY A 130 10.17 -12.42 6.88
N ILE A 131 10.72 -12.22 5.68
CA ILE A 131 9.97 -11.88 4.47
C ILE A 131 9.75 -13.16 3.65
N SER A 132 8.53 -13.42 3.20
CA SER A 132 8.19 -14.60 2.38
C SER A 132 8.99 -14.64 1.08
N GLY A 133 8.98 -15.80 0.42
CA GLY A 133 9.36 -15.85 -0.99
C GLY A 133 8.37 -15.09 -1.87
N TYR A 134 8.63 -15.13 -3.17
CA TYR A 134 7.75 -14.59 -4.20
C TYR A 134 7.52 -15.62 -5.31
N LYS A 135 6.27 -15.82 -5.70
CA LYS A 135 5.91 -16.62 -6.86
C LYS A 135 4.89 -15.85 -7.69
N GLY A 136 5.28 -15.39 -8.87
CA GLY A 136 4.47 -14.49 -9.68
C GLY A 136 5.26 -13.85 -10.81
N PRO A 137 4.68 -12.87 -11.54
CA PRO A 137 5.32 -12.28 -12.71
C PRO A 137 6.70 -11.67 -12.43
N GLN A 138 7.65 -11.84 -13.36
CA GLN A 138 9.01 -11.31 -13.26
C GLN A 138 9.00 -9.79 -13.40
N GLY A 139 9.78 -9.10 -12.57
CA GLY A 139 9.88 -7.64 -12.55
C GLY A 139 8.62 -6.91 -12.08
N ALA A 140 7.59 -7.61 -11.60
CA ALA A 140 6.37 -6.95 -11.20
C ALA A 140 6.55 -6.02 -9.99
N LEU A 141 5.72 -4.98 -9.93
CA LEU A 141 5.53 -4.19 -8.72
C LEU A 141 4.89 -5.09 -7.65
N THR A 142 5.53 -5.16 -6.50
CA THR A 142 5.06 -5.92 -5.33
C THR A 142 5.01 -5.07 -4.08
N GLY A 143 4.28 -5.56 -3.08
CA GLY A 143 4.24 -4.96 -1.76
C GLY A 143 4.48 -5.97 -0.65
N VAL A 144 4.86 -5.48 0.52
CA VAL A 144 4.88 -6.26 1.76
C VAL A 144 4.46 -5.37 2.94
N PHE A 145 3.53 -5.88 3.76
CA PHE A 145 3.12 -5.24 5.00
C PHE A 145 4.05 -5.65 6.15
N LEU A 146 4.54 -4.69 6.90
CA LEU A 146 5.41 -4.91 8.06
C LEU A 146 4.92 -4.11 9.27
N ASN A 147 5.28 -4.58 10.46
CA ASN A 147 5.24 -3.79 11.69
C ASN A 147 6.58 -3.05 11.87
N ASP A 148 6.87 -2.48 13.04
CA ASP A 148 8.12 -1.74 13.28
C ASP A 148 9.33 -2.64 13.57
N ALA A 149 9.13 -3.94 13.76
CA ALA A 149 10.24 -4.88 13.98
C ALA A 149 11.04 -5.09 12.70
N ILE A 150 12.34 -5.35 12.86
CA ILE A 150 13.23 -5.73 11.76
C ILE A 150 12.87 -7.17 11.33
N PRO A 151 12.53 -7.43 10.05
CA PRO A 151 12.13 -8.75 9.59
C PRO A 151 13.37 -9.64 9.30
N SER A 152 14.26 -9.79 10.28
CA SER A 152 15.49 -10.60 10.15
C SER A 152 15.42 -11.93 10.92
N GLY A 153 14.43 -12.13 11.80
CA GLY A 153 14.25 -13.33 12.62
C GLY A 153 12.85 -13.93 12.56
N GLY A 154 12.74 -15.22 12.86
CA GLY A 154 11.48 -15.99 12.83
C GLY A 154 11.19 -16.64 11.47
N PRO A 155 10.21 -17.57 11.40
CA PRO A 155 9.81 -18.17 10.14
C PRO A 155 9.10 -17.14 9.26
N ALA A 156 9.54 -17.00 8.01
CA ALA A 156 8.81 -16.24 7.01
C ALA A 156 7.41 -16.84 6.78
N PRO A 157 6.39 -16.02 6.47
CA PRO A 157 5.07 -16.55 6.10
C PRO A 157 5.12 -17.30 4.77
N ALA A 158 4.10 -18.11 4.51
CA ALA A 158 4.00 -18.88 3.27
C ALA A 158 3.99 -17.97 2.04
N THR A 159 4.66 -18.39 0.97
CA THR A 159 4.67 -17.68 -0.31
C THR A 159 3.28 -17.75 -0.98
N LEU A 160 2.73 -16.60 -1.36
CA LEU A 160 1.54 -16.51 -2.20
C LEU A 160 1.88 -16.85 -3.66
N ASP A 161 0.91 -17.44 -4.37
CA ASP A 161 1.10 -17.87 -5.76
C ASP A 161 0.30 -16.99 -6.73
N PHE A 162 1.02 -16.20 -7.51
CA PHE A 162 0.49 -15.33 -8.57
C PHE A 162 0.87 -15.80 -9.97
N SER A 163 1.23 -17.09 -10.15
CA SER A 163 1.85 -17.57 -11.39
C SER A 163 0.91 -17.68 -12.60
N SER A 164 -0.33 -17.20 -12.51
CA SER A 164 -1.30 -17.29 -13.60
C SER A 164 -2.14 -16.02 -13.69
N ALA A 165 -2.68 -15.75 -14.88
CA ALA A 165 -3.54 -14.59 -15.14
C ALA A 165 -4.73 -14.50 -14.16
N ALA A 166 -5.34 -15.63 -13.80
CA ALA A 166 -6.44 -15.66 -12.83
C ALA A 166 -6.00 -15.28 -11.41
N MET A 167 -4.76 -15.60 -11.03
CA MET A 167 -4.23 -15.31 -9.70
C MET A 167 -3.78 -13.87 -9.54
N VAL A 168 -3.52 -13.15 -10.64
CA VAL A 168 -3.26 -11.70 -10.63
C VAL A 168 -4.53 -10.86 -10.84
N ASP A 169 -5.64 -11.47 -11.31
CA ASP A 169 -6.91 -10.80 -11.59
C ASP A 169 -7.92 -10.93 -10.43
N PHE A 170 -7.58 -10.38 -9.26
CA PHE A 170 -8.42 -10.42 -8.06
C PHE A 170 -8.96 -9.04 -7.68
N MET A 171 -10.09 -9.01 -6.96
CA MET A 171 -10.66 -7.75 -6.44
C MET A 171 -10.02 -7.34 -5.11
N THR A 172 -9.83 -8.29 -4.20
CA THR A 172 -9.35 -8.03 -2.84
C THR A 172 -8.38 -9.11 -2.42
N LEU A 173 -7.30 -8.70 -1.73
CA LEU A 173 -6.31 -9.58 -1.12
C LEU A 173 -6.08 -9.16 0.33
N SER A 174 -5.84 -10.12 1.22
CA SER A 174 -5.50 -9.88 2.63
C SER A 174 -4.18 -10.58 2.96
N PRO A 175 -3.02 -9.97 2.63
CA PRO A 175 -1.71 -10.55 2.91
C PRO A 175 -1.43 -10.60 4.42
N LEU A 176 -0.55 -11.50 4.84
CA LEU A 176 0.00 -11.53 6.20
C LEU A 176 1.16 -10.53 6.38
N LEU A 177 1.53 -10.25 7.64
CA LEU A 177 2.77 -9.54 7.94
C LEU A 177 3.98 -10.30 7.37
N GLY A 178 4.86 -9.60 6.66
CA GLY A 178 6.04 -10.18 6.01
C GLY A 178 5.73 -10.97 4.74
N GLN A 179 4.49 -11.00 4.28
CA GLN A 179 4.10 -11.75 3.08
C GLN A 179 4.12 -10.83 1.84
N ILE A 180 5.00 -11.13 0.89
CA ILE A 180 5.07 -10.44 -0.39
C ILE A 180 3.80 -10.75 -1.19
N PHE A 181 3.21 -9.72 -1.79
CA PHE A 181 2.07 -9.84 -2.69
C PHE A 181 2.26 -9.06 -3.98
N TYR A 182 1.65 -9.57 -5.05
CA TYR A 182 1.60 -8.89 -6.35
C TYR A 182 0.69 -7.66 -6.27
N ILE A 183 1.17 -6.53 -6.83
CA ILE A 183 0.37 -5.32 -7.04
C ILE A 183 0.16 -5.09 -8.53
N GLY A 184 1.20 -5.28 -9.35
CA GLY A 184 1.10 -5.00 -10.78
C GLY A 184 0.87 -3.51 -11.05
N ASP A 185 -0.03 -3.22 -11.98
CA ASP A 185 -0.53 -1.86 -12.18
C ASP A 185 -1.55 -1.43 -11.11
N GLY A 186 -1.96 -2.35 -10.21
CA GLY A 186 -2.95 -2.16 -9.15
C GLY A 186 -4.40 -2.29 -9.60
N PHE A 187 -4.65 -2.76 -10.83
CA PHE A 187 -5.98 -2.90 -11.38
C PHE A 187 -6.22 -4.31 -11.90
N LYS A 188 -7.41 -4.83 -11.62
CA LYS A 188 -7.88 -6.08 -12.19
C LYS A 188 -8.38 -5.84 -13.62
N SER A 189 -8.61 -6.92 -14.36
CA SER A 189 -9.24 -6.88 -15.68
C SER A 189 -10.53 -6.04 -15.66
N GLY A 190 -10.74 -5.23 -16.70
CA GLY A 190 -11.88 -4.30 -16.74
C GLY A 190 -11.69 -2.99 -15.98
N GLY A 191 -10.46 -2.69 -15.52
CA GLY A 191 -10.10 -1.35 -15.01
C GLY A 191 -10.62 -1.06 -13.60
N VAL A 192 -10.85 -2.09 -12.79
CA VAL A 192 -11.27 -1.94 -11.39
C VAL A 192 -10.06 -2.05 -10.49
N ALA A 193 -9.86 -1.05 -9.61
CA ALA A 193 -8.72 -1.04 -8.69
C ALA A 193 -8.79 -2.23 -7.73
N GLN A 194 -7.66 -2.94 -7.60
CA GLN A 194 -7.48 -3.99 -6.60
C GLN A 194 -7.38 -3.38 -5.21
N GLN A 195 -7.80 -4.16 -4.21
CA GLN A 195 -7.81 -3.75 -2.82
C GLN A 195 -6.92 -4.67 -1.98
N PHE A 196 -6.06 -4.07 -1.17
CA PHE A 196 -5.15 -4.77 -0.29
C PHE A 196 -5.51 -4.43 1.15
N ILE A 197 -5.97 -5.43 1.90
CA ILE A 197 -6.36 -5.26 3.30
C ILE A 197 -5.12 -5.37 4.17
N THR A 198 -4.84 -4.30 4.91
CA THR A 198 -3.68 -4.22 5.79
C THR A 198 -3.85 -5.21 6.96
N PRO A 199 -2.92 -6.16 7.17
CA PRO A 199 -3.05 -7.17 8.21
C PRO A 199 -2.96 -6.59 9.62
N ALA A 200 -3.44 -7.39 10.58
CA ALA A 200 -3.30 -7.08 12.00
C ALA A 200 -1.84 -6.82 12.39
N GLY A 201 -1.61 -5.71 13.09
CA GLY A 201 -0.29 -5.31 13.57
C GLY A 201 0.62 -4.63 12.54
N ALA A 202 0.20 -4.48 11.27
CA ALA A 202 0.98 -3.73 10.29
C ALA A 202 0.94 -2.22 10.57
N THR A 203 2.10 -1.59 10.42
CA THR A 203 2.32 -0.14 10.56
C THR A 203 2.88 0.47 9.29
N ARG A 204 3.45 -0.36 8.40
CA ARG A 204 4.17 0.06 7.19
C ARG A 204 3.80 -0.81 6.00
N LEU A 205 3.60 -0.19 4.83
CA LEU A 205 3.55 -0.86 3.53
C LEU A 205 4.77 -0.46 2.72
N PHE A 206 5.60 -1.43 2.36
CA PHE A 206 6.76 -1.24 1.48
C PHE A 206 6.42 -1.65 0.05
N LEU A 207 6.96 -0.94 -0.93
CA LEU A 207 6.84 -1.28 -2.35
C LEU A 207 8.22 -1.50 -2.99
N GLY A 208 8.33 -2.52 -3.82
CA GLY A 208 9.60 -2.93 -4.42
C GLY A 208 9.42 -4.00 -5.49
N ILE A 209 10.54 -4.47 -6.00
CA ILE A 209 10.59 -5.49 -7.06
C ILE A 209 11.20 -6.77 -6.49
N PRO A 210 10.66 -7.96 -6.82
CA PRO A 210 11.28 -9.24 -6.50
C PRO A 210 12.21 -9.69 -7.62
N ASP A 211 13.46 -10.02 -7.29
CA ASP A 211 14.42 -10.50 -8.29
C ASP A 211 15.38 -11.57 -7.76
N GLY A 212 15.98 -12.32 -8.68
CA GLY A 212 16.96 -13.37 -8.42
C GLY A 212 17.50 -13.98 -9.71
N TRP A 213 18.59 -14.74 -9.61
CA TRP A 213 19.25 -15.34 -10.78
C TRP A 213 18.30 -16.19 -11.60
N SER A 214 18.15 -15.87 -12.89
CA SER A 214 17.21 -16.57 -13.78
C SER A 214 15.79 -16.67 -13.20
N PHE A 215 15.42 -15.72 -12.33
CA PHE A 215 14.15 -15.63 -11.63
C PHE A 215 13.81 -16.85 -10.76
N ASN A 216 14.82 -17.59 -10.30
CA ASN A 216 14.62 -18.79 -9.50
C ASN A 216 15.60 -18.88 -8.32
N GLY A 217 15.09 -19.26 -7.15
CA GLY A 217 15.91 -19.56 -5.98
C GLY A 217 16.11 -18.36 -5.07
N TYR A 218 17.34 -18.11 -4.62
CA TYR A 218 17.61 -17.03 -3.67
C TYR A 218 17.43 -15.64 -4.30
N PRO A 219 16.91 -14.67 -3.53
CA PRO A 219 16.75 -13.31 -4.04
C PRO A 219 18.09 -12.59 -4.21
N GLY A 220 18.12 -11.64 -5.14
CA GLY A 220 19.30 -10.82 -5.47
C GLY A 220 19.27 -10.38 -6.92
N TYR A 221 20.43 -10.09 -7.50
CA TYR A 221 20.60 -9.74 -8.90
C TYR A 221 19.77 -8.52 -9.30
N TYR A 222 19.83 -7.50 -8.44
CA TYR A 222 19.24 -6.18 -8.69
C TYR A 222 20.26 -5.22 -9.28
N ASP A 223 21.53 -5.65 -9.33
CA ASP A 223 22.66 -4.85 -9.79
C ASP A 223 22.57 -4.51 -11.28
N ASP A 224 21.77 -5.25 -12.04
CA ASP A 224 21.46 -5.01 -13.45
C ASP A 224 20.03 -4.51 -13.71
N ASN A 225 19.35 -4.02 -12.66
CA ASN A 225 18.01 -3.46 -12.79
C ASN A 225 18.07 -1.95 -13.00
N ASP A 226 17.59 -1.48 -14.15
CA ASP A 226 17.42 -0.05 -14.45
C ASP A 226 15.95 0.35 -14.58
N GLY A 227 15.67 1.64 -14.46
CA GLY A 227 14.34 2.20 -14.60
C GLY A 227 13.57 2.29 -13.29
N SER A 228 12.26 2.56 -13.41
CA SER A 228 11.41 2.74 -12.24
C SER A 228 9.91 2.68 -12.58
N TYR A 229 9.12 2.38 -11.55
CA TYR A 229 7.68 2.56 -11.52
C TYR A 229 7.28 3.82 -10.75
N ARG A 230 6.21 4.44 -11.20
CA ARG A 230 5.53 5.54 -10.52
C ARG A 230 4.20 5.03 -9.99
N VAL A 231 3.99 5.21 -8.70
CA VAL A 231 2.86 4.64 -7.97
C VAL A 231 2.15 5.73 -7.20
N SER A 232 0.82 5.81 -7.33
CA SER A 232 -0.02 6.68 -6.50
C SER A 232 -0.88 5.82 -5.58
N LEU A 233 -0.47 5.68 -4.33
CA LEU A 233 -1.17 4.87 -3.31
C LEU A 233 -2.27 5.70 -2.63
N MET A 234 -3.48 5.15 -2.55
CA MET A 234 -4.58 5.71 -1.77
C MET A 234 -4.69 4.95 -0.44
N VAL A 235 -4.47 5.66 0.66
CA VAL A 235 -4.51 5.13 2.03
C VAL A 235 -5.60 5.86 2.83
N PRO A 236 -6.44 5.17 3.62
CA PRO A 236 -7.44 5.83 4.46
C PRO A 236 -6.83 6.85 5.43
N ASP A 237 -7.35 8.08 5.42
CA ASP A 237 -7.01 9.11 6.38
C ASP A 237 -7.80 8.86 7.67
N ASN A 238 -7.18 8.14 8.62
CA ASN A 238 -7.81 7.84 9.89
C ASN A 238 -7.53 8.91 10.96
N ASN A 239 -7.15 10.13 10.56
CA ASN A 239 -7.12 11.23 11.51
C ASN A 239 -8.56 11.59 11.89
N PRO A 240 -8.88 11.74 13.20
CA PRO A 240 -10.21 12.14 13.61
C PRO A 240 -10.50 13.51 13.01
N VAL A 241 -11.44 13.57 12.07
CA VAL A 241 -11.94 14.83 11.53
C VAL A 241 -12.61 15.56 12.68
N PRO A 242 -12.14 16.76 13.08
CA PRO A 242 -12.81 17.52 14.14
C PRO A 242 -14.24 17.79 13.68
N GLU A 243 -15.27 17.34 14.40
CA GLU A 243 -16.67 17.51 14.00
C GLU A 243 -17.12 18.98 14.12
N PRO A 244 -17.07 19.82 13.07
CA PRO A 244 -17.31 21.25 13.24
C PRO A 244 -18.82 21.52 13.38
N ALA A 245 -19.63 20.68 12.74
CA ALA A 245 -21.08 20.82 12.72
C ALA A 245 -21.73 20.40 14.04
N THR A 246 -21.22 19.37 14.71
CA THR A 246 -21.82 18.86 15.96
C THR A 246 -21.59 19.81 17.12
N MET A 247 -20.40 20.44 17.21
CA MET A 247 -20.13 21.49 18.20
C MET A 247 -20.99 22.74 17.95
N PHE A 248 -21.16 23.15 16.69
CA PHE A 248 -22.00 24.29 16.33
C PHE A 248 -23.48 24.00 16.65
N LEU A 249 -23.99 22.83 16.28
CA LEU A 249 -25.37 22.42 16.53
C LEU A 249 -25.66 22.24 18.03
N PHE A 250 -24.72 21.67 18.78
CA PHE A 250 -24.80 21.58 20.24
C PHE A 250 -24.83 22.96 20.89
N GLY A 251 -23.95 23.88 20.45
CA GLY A 251 -23.94 25.27 20.91
C GLY A 251 -25.26 25.99 20.61
N CYS A 252 -25.76 25.90 19.37
CA CYS A 252 -27.05 26.48 18.99
C CYS A 252 -28.23 25.85 19.75
N GLY A 253 -28.20 24.54 19.98
CA GLY A 253 -29.21 23.82 20.76
C GLY A 253 -29.28 24.29 22.21
N LEU A 254 -28.13 24.42 22.89
CA LEU A 254 -28.05 24.95 24.26
C LEU A 254 -28.54 26.40 24.33
N LEU A 255 -28.19 27.25 23.35
CA LEU A 255 -28.66 28.64 23.28
C LEU A 255 -30.18 28.71 23.08
N GLY A 256 -30.74 27.86 22.22
CA GLY A 256 -32.17 27.74 22.01
C GLY A 256 -32.93 27.34 23.29
N LEU A 257 -32.43 26.33 24.01
CA LEU A 257 -32.99 25.89 25.29
C LEU A 257 -32.94 26.99 26.37
N ALA A 258 -31.82 27.70 26.47
CA ALA A 258 -31.67 28.82 27.41
C ALA A 258 -32.64 29.96 27.12
N TRP A 259 -32.90 30.25 25.83
CA TRP A 259 -33.87 31.28 25.42
C TRP A 259 -35.31 30.91 25.77
N VAL A 260 -35.71 29.65 25.55
CA VAL A 260 -37.04 29.15 25.93
C VAL A 260 -37.23 29.20 27.45
N ALA A 261 -36.23 28.80 28.22
CA ALA A 261 -36.28 28.84 29.69
C ALA A 261 -36.44 30.28 30.23
N ARG A 262 -35.74 31.26 29.62
CA ARG A 262 -35.87 32.69 29.97
C ARG A 262 -37.26 33.24 29.68
N ARG A 263 -37.90 32.85 28.57
CA ARG A 263 -39.27 33.29 28.26
C ARG A 263 -40.30 32.79 29.26
N LYS A 264 -40.18 31.53 29.71
CA LYS A 264 -41.10 30.96 30.72
C LYS A 264 -41.00 31.67 32.07
N LYS A 265 -39.81 32.12 32.50
CA LYS A 265 -39.63 32.89 33.74
C LYS A 265 -40.22 34.32 33.71
N LYS A 266 -40.40 34.92 32.54
CA LYS A 266 -41.00 36.27 32.41
C LYS A 266 -42.54 36.26 32.36
N GLN A 267 -43.14 35.07 32.25
CA GLN A 267 -44.59 34.89 32.14
C GLN A 267 -45.21 34.31 33.42
N ALA A 268 -44.40 34.05 34.44
CA ALA A 268 -44.79 33.71 35.80
C ALA A 268 -44.51 34.90 36.71
#